data_AF-A0A8T4TXV6-F1
#
_entry.id   AF-A0A8T4TXV6-F1
#
_cell.length_a   1.000
_cell.length_b   1.000
_cell.length_c   1.000
_cell.angle_alpha   90.00
_cell.angle_beta   90.00
_cell.angle_gamma   90.00
#
_symmetry.space_group_name_H-M   'P 1'
#
loop_
_entity.id
_entity.type
_entity.pdbx_description
1 polymer ?
#
loop_
_entity_poly.entity_id
_entity_poly.type
_entity_poly.pdbx_seq_one_letter_code
_entity_poly.pdbx_strand_id
1 'polypeptide(L)' 'MEPDENQTLFTKFKSFLTQCKRVFRITKKPSMEEFKVIVKISGLGIAIIGIVGFLIHMLWILIKP' A
#
# COMPACT_ATOMS: atom_id res chain seq x y z
N MET A 1 -40.88 8.48 -7.17
CA MET A 1 -40.57 8.42 -8.62
C MET A 1 -39.62 7.25 -8.79
N GLU A 2 -40.05 6.25 -9.54
CA GLU A 2 -39.31 5.05 -9.97
C GLU A 2 -39.75 4.87 -11.44
N PRO A 3 -38.95 4.40 -12.42
CA PRO A 3 -37.69 3.63 -12.32
C PRO A 3 -36.53 4.12 -13.24
N ASP A 4 -35.28 3.95 -12.81
CA ASP A 4 -34.13 3.86 -13.73
C ASP A 4 -33.26 2.64 -13.36
N GLU A 5 -33.70 1.51 -13.91
CA GLU A 5 -33.15 0.15 -13.81
C GLU A 5 -31.70 0.03 -14.35
N ASN A 6 -31.17 1.08 -15.00
CA ASN A 6 -29.94 1.03 -15.80
C ASN A 6 -28.76 1.85 -15.22
N GLN A 7 -28.79 2.21 -13.94
CA GLN A 7 -27.71 2.94 -13.26
C GLN A 7 -27.35 2.36 -11.88
N THR A 8 -27.84 1.15 -11.57
CA THR A 8 -27.64 0.51 -10.26
C THR A 8 -26.17 0.33 -9.88
N LEU A 9 -25.24 0.26 -10.85
CA LEU A 9 -23.81 0.24 -10.57
C LEU A 9 -23.21 1.63 -10.43
N PHE A 10 -23.48 2.58 -11.33
CA PHE A 10 -22.88 3.92 -11.27
C PHE A 10 -23.35 4.71 -10.04
N THR A 11 -24.63 4.63 -9.69
CA THR A 11 -25.19 5.30 -8.51
C THR A 11 -24.69 4.67 -7.21
N LYS A 12 -24.51 3.34 -7.18
CA LYS A 12 -23.85 2.65 -6.05
C LYS A 12 -22.38 3.02 -5.97
N PHE A 13 -21.62 3.00 -7.06
CA PHE A 13 -20.20 3.35 -7.09
C PHE A 13 -19.96 4.81 -6.65
N LYS A 14 -20.82 5.74 -7.09
CA LYS A 14 -20.80 7.15 -6.64
C LYS A 14 -21.08 7.27 -5.14
N SER A 15 -21.98 6.45 -4.61
CA SER A 15 -22.26 6.38 -3.17
C SER A 15 -21.10 5.76 -2.39
N PHE A 16 -20.47 4.69 -2.90
CA PHE A 16 -19.27 4.08 -2.33
C PHE A 16 -18.08 5.05 -2.30
N LEU A 17 -17.80 5.74 -3.40
CA LEU A 17 -16.77 6.78 -3.47
C LEU A 17 -17.02 7.90 -2.45
N THR A 18 -18.29 8.27 -2.25
CA THR A 18 -18.68 9.27 -1.25
C THR A 18 -18.40 8.79 0.18
N GLN A 19 -18.65 7.51 0.48
CA GLN A 19 -18.31 6.90 1.77
C GLN A 19 -16.79 6.79 1.96
N CYS A 20 -16.05 6.33 0.94
CA CYS A 20 -14.58 6.28 0.96
C CYS A 20 -13.97 7.66 1.22
N LYS A 21 -14.54 8.73 0.64
CA LYS A 21 -14.09 10.11 0.88
C LYS A 21 -14.28 10.53 2.34
N ARG A 22 -15.34 10.09 3.02
CA ARG A 22 -15.54 10.34 4.47
C ARG A 22 -14.47 9.62 5.29
N VAL A 23 -14.20 8.36 5.00
CA VAL A 23 -13.16 7.57 5.69
C VAL A 23 -11.78 8.20 5.51
N PHE A 24 -11.43 8.58 4.28
CA PHE A 24 -10.15 9.24 3.98
C PHE A 24 -10.00 10.60 4.67
N ARG A 25 -11.12 11.27 4.96
CA ARG A 25 -11.12 12.53 5.72
C ARG A 25 -10.95 12.32 7.24
N ILE A 26 -11.32 11.14 7.75
CA ILE A 26 -11.17 10.77 9.16
C ILE A 26 -9.76 10.23 9.44
N THR A 27 -9.11 9.62 8.45
CA THR A 27 -7.71 9.18 8.59
C THR A 27 -6.77 10.37 8.79
N LYS A 28 -5.99 10.34 9.87
CA LYS A 28 -4.98 11.35 10.18
C LYS A 28 -3.85 11.26 9.15
N LYS A 29 -3.60 12.34 8.40
CA LYS A 29 -2.44 12.43 7.52
C LYS A 29 -1.16 12.35 8.38
N PRO A 30 -0.20 11.47 8.06
CA PRO A 30 1.01 11.32 8.87
C PRO A 30 1.82 12.62 8.88
N SER A 31 2.42 12.92 10.02
CA SER A 31 3.40 14.01 10.11
C SER A 31 4.66 13.65 9.31
N MET A 32 5.35 14.65 8.78
CA MET A 32 6.62 14.45 8.06
C MET A 32 7.70 13.81 8.94
N GLU A 33 7.62 13.99 10.26
CA GLU A 33 8.52 13.37 11.23
C GLU A 33 8.23 11.87 11.39
N GLU A 34 6.97 11.51 11.64
CA GLU A 34 6.51 10.11 11.74
C GLU A 34 6.83 9.35 10.44
N PHE A 35 6.57 9.97 9.29
CA PHE A 35 6.88 9.37 7.99
C PHE A 35 8.37 9.07 7.84
N LYS A 36 9.25 10.01 8.19
CA LYS A 36 10.71 9.80 8.11
C LYS A 36 11.17 8.68 9.04
N VAL A 37 10.60 8.59 10.23
CA VAL A 37 10.91 7.50 11.17
C VAL A 37 10.50 6.16 10.56
N ILE A 38 9.25 6.03 10.13
CA ILE A 38 8.73 4.79 9.52
C ILE A 38 9.57 4.38 8.30
N VAL A 39 9.89 5.31 7.41
CA VAL A 39 10.71 5.03 6.22
C VAL A 39 12.12 4.58 6.60
N LYS A 40 12.74 5.18 7.61
CA LYS A 40 14.08 4.78 8.07
C LYS A 40 14.08 3.36 8.64
N ILE A 41 13.13 3.02 9.52
CA ILE A 41 13.05 1.68 10.11
C ILE A 41 12.70 0.64 9.04
N SER A 42 11.68 0.90 8.21
CA SER A 42 11.27 -0.02 7.14
C SER A 42 12.38 -0.21 6.10
N GLY A 43 13.04 0.88 5.71
CA GLY A 43 14.18 0.83 4.78
C GLY A 43 15.35 0.00 5.33
N LEU A 44 15.64 0.13 6.63
CA LEU A 44 16.66 -0.69 7.28
C LEU A 44 16.28 -2.18 7.29
N GLY A 45 15.01 -2.52 7.58
CA GLY A 45 14.52 -3.90 7.52
C GLY A 45 14.62 -4.51 6.12
N ILE A 46 14.20 -3.78 5.10
CA ILE A 46 14.29 -4.21 3.69
C ILE A 46 15.75 -4.42 3.28
N ALA A 47 16.66 -3.51 3.68
CA ALA A 47 18.07 -3.63 3.37
C ALA A 47 18.69 -4.89 3.99
N ILE A 48 18.39 -5.19 5.25
CA ILE A 48 18.90 -6.40 5.92
C ILE A 48 18.40 -7.67 5.22
N ILE A 49 17.10 -7.77 4.96
CA ILE A 49 16.51 -8.94 4.29
C ILE A 49 17.05 -9.07 2.86
N GLY A 50 17.18 -7.95 2.15
CA GLY A 50 17.75 -7.90 0.81
C GLY A 50 19.20 -8.37 0.76
N ILE A 51 20.04 -7.96 1.72
CA ILE A 51 21.43 -8.43 1.82
C ILE A 51 21.48 -9.93 2.12
N VAL A 52 20.66 -10.42 3.06
CA VAL A 52 20.61 -11.85 3.39
C VAL A 52 20.20 -12.68 2.17
N GLY A 53 19.14 -12.28 1.47
CA GLY A 53 18.71 -12.93 0.23
C GLY A 53 19.76 -12.85 -0.89
N PHE A 54 20.43 -11.70 -1.01
CA PHE A 54 21.51 -11.50 -1.97
C PHE A 54 22.70 -12.41 -1.69
N LEU A 55 23.12 -12.56 -0.44
CA LEU A 55 24.21 -13.45 -0.05
C LEU A 55 23.87 -14.92 -0.36
N ILE A 56 22.65 -15.35 -0.07
CA ILE A 56 22.20 -16.72 -0.40
C ILE A 56 22.25 -16.94 -1.92
N HIS A 57 21.76 -15.99 -2.71
CA HIS A 57 21.77 -16.09 -4.17
C HIS A 57 23.20 -16.07 -4.73
N MET A 58 24.07 -15.22 -4.17
CA MET A 58 25.47 -15.11 -4.58
C MET A 58 26.26 -16.39 -4.28
N LEU A 59 25.98 -17.05 -3.15
CA LEU A 59 26.56 -18.36 -2.85
C LEU A 59 26.01 -19.46 -3.77
N TRP A 60 24.71 -19.41 -4.08
CA TRP A 60 24.08 -20.38 -4.98
C TRP A 60 24.67 -20.33 -6.39
N ILE A 61 24.87 -19.14 -6.94
CA ILE A 61 25.45 -18.96 -8.28
C ILE A 61 26.93 -19.31 -8.32
N LEU A 62 27.66 -19.17 -7.21
CA LEU A 62 29.07 -19.56 -7.13
C LEU A 62 29.22 -21.10 -7.04
N ILE A 63 28.34 -21.77 -6.29
CA ILE A 63 28.37 -23.24 -6.13
C ILE A 63 27.88 -23.96 -7.40
N LYS A 64 26.92 -23.35 -8.10
CA LYS A 64 26.34 -23.88 -9.33
C LYS A 64 26.66 -22.89 -10.47
N PRO A 65 27.85 -22.98 -11.09
CA PRO A 65 28.05 -22.33 -12.38
C PRO A 65 27.05 -22.85 -13.42
#